data_AF-A0A842R5I1-F1
#
_entry.id   AF-A0A842R5I1-F1
#
_cell.length_a   1.000
_cell.length_b   1.000
_cell.length_c   1.000
_cell.angle_alpha   90.00
_cell.angle_beta   90.00
_cell.angle_gamma   90.00
#
_symmetry.space_group_name_H-M   'P 1'
#
loop_
_entity.id
_entity.type
_entity.pdbx_description
1 polymer ?
#
loop_
_entity_poly.entity_id
_entity_poly.type
_entity_poly.pdbx_seq_one_letter_code
_entity_poly.pdbx_strand_id
1 'polypeptide(L)'
;MYLLDCICIYSFRYEFIYTDTIKFPHSLPVIMNDKEARSRIIDTLSRCVDFGDPEQHFNKLKAIRKEFNEDPARNELLEILKVIGNPDRFLLLDVLGQQDRCVCELEALLSKSQPTVSHHLGLLEEAGLVQGWKKGKFTHYSLVKSTLKSFTEAFNDWISSMRNWFGET
;
A
#
# COMPACT_ATOMS: atom_id res chain seq x y z
N MET A 1 -40.53 -13.05 12.25
CA MET A 1 -40.85 -14.10 11.26
C MET A 1 -40.82 -13.45 9.89
N TYR A 2 -39.74 -13.34 9.12
CA TYR A 2 -38.30 -13.65 9.21
C TYR A 2 -37.64 -12.52 8.38
N LEU A 3 -36.83 -11.61 8.95
CA LEU A 3 -35.36 -11.59 8.89
C LEU A 3 -34.71 -12.67 8.00
N LEU A 4 -34.85 -12.56 6.68
CA LEU A 4 -34.05 -13.31 5.69
C LEU A 4 -33.99 -12.53 4.37
N ASP A 5 -33.20 -11.45 4.29
CA ASP A 5 -32.87 -10.80 2.99
C ASP A 5 -31.47 -10.17 2.92
N CYS A 6 -30.56 -10.41 3.90
CA CYS A 6 -29.20 -9.84 3.87
C CYS A 6 -28.06 -10.86 3.77
N ILE A 7 -28.33 -12.16 3.63
CA ILE A 7 -27.28 -13.20 3.67
C ILE A 7 -26.77 -13.60 2.26
N CYS A 8 -27.45 -13.21 1.17
CA CYS A 8 -27.14 -13.73 -0.17
C CYS A 8 -25.98 -13.07 -0.95
N ILE A 9 -25.29 -12.06 -0.42
CA ILE A 9 -24.08 -11.49 -1.08
C ILE A 9 -22.78 -12.05 -0.48
N TYR A 10 -22.80 -12.58 0.75
CA TYR A 10 -21.60 -13.03 1.44
C TYR A 10 -21.21 -14.50 1.19
N SER A 11 -21.96 -15.22 0.35
CA SER A 11 -21.69 -16.63 0.01
C SER A 11 -21.10 -16.80 -1.40
N PHE A 12 -20.57 -15.73 -2.01
CA PHE A 12 -19.72 -15.86 -3.20
C PHE A 12 -18.26 -16.01 -2.79
N ARG A 13 -17.97 -17.22 -2.31
CA ARG A 13 -16.81 -18.00 -2.75
C ARG A 13 -15.44 -17.35 -2.49
N TYR A 14 -15.00 -17.58 -1.26
CA TYR A 14 -13.60 -17.72 -0.81
C TYR A 14 -12.82 -18.77 -1.64
N GLU A 15 -12.75 -18.61 -2.96
CA GLU A 15 -11.83 -19.32 -3.86
C GLU A 15 -11.04 -18.30 -4.68
N PHE A 16 -10.67 -17.13 -4.11
CA PHE A 16 -9.56 -16.37 -4.68
C PHE A 16 -8.26 -17.02 -4.21
N ILE A 17 -7.75 -17.80 -5.13
CA ILE A 17 -6.59 -18.66 -5.02
C ILE A 17 -5.38 -17.78 -4.64
N TYR A 18 -4.86 -17.96 -3.43
CA TYR A 18 -3.48 -17.61 -3.06
C TYR A 18 -2.53 -18.55 -3.84
N THR A 19 -2.58 -18.52 -5.17
CA THR A 19 -1.60 -19.24 -6.01
C THR A 19 -0.34 -18.41 -6.06
N ASP A 20 0.74 -19.06 -5.64
CA ASP A 20 2.13 -18.64 -5.70
C ASP A 20 2.44 -17.34 -4.95
N THR A 21 2.83 -17.48 -3.69
CA THR A 21 3.43 -16.42 -2.89
C THR A 21 4.48 -15.67 -3.71
N ILE A 22 4.16 -14.44 -4.13
CA ILE A 22 5.12 -13.50 -4.68
C ILE A 22 6.13 -13.23 -3.58
N LYS A 23 7.33 -13.81 -3.69
CA LYS A 23 8.44 -13.53 -2.78
C LYS A 23 9.02 -12.17 -3.16
N PHE A 24 8.68 -11.14 -2.40
CA PHE A 24 9.30 -9.83 -2.55
C PHE A 24 10.71 -9.86 -1.92
N PRO A 25 11.78 -9.62 -2.69
CA PRO A 25 13.10 -9.47 -2.11
C PRO A 25 13.13 -8.20 -1.25
N HIS A 26 13.42 -8.34 0.04
CA HIS A 26 13.67 -7.20 0.91
C HIS A 26 15.03 -6.59 0.58
N SER A 27 15.04 -5.43 -0.08
CA SER A 27 16.21 -4.55 -0.11
C SER A 27 15.79 -3.13 0.25
N LEU A 28 16.30 -2.66 1.38
CA LEU A 28 16.27 -1.24 1.76
C LEU A 28 17.08 -0.43 0.72
N PRO A 29 16.69 0.81 0.42
CA PRO A 29 17.46 1.66 -0.49
C PRO A 29 18.85 1.95 0.10
N VAL A 30 19.89 1.63 -0.66
CA VAL A 30 21.25 2.13 -0.42
C VAL A 30 21.27 3.60 -0.79
N ILE A 31 21.41 4.48 0.21
CA ILE A 31 21.58 5.92 -0.03
C ILE A 31 23.03 6.15 -0.46
N MET A 32 23.25 6.33 -1.76
CA MET A 32 24.57 6.65 -2.34
C MET A 32 24.83 8.16 -2.33
N ASN A 33 26.07 8.57 -2.04
CA ASN A 33 26.54 9.96 -2.18
C ASN A 33 26.58 10.40 -3.66
N ASP A 34 25.92 11.51 -3.99
CA ASP A 34 25.46 11.88 -5.35
C ASP A 34 26.59 12.19 -6.35
N LYS A 35 27.76 12.67 -5.91
CA LYS A 35 28.86 13.05 -6.84
C LYS A 35 29.70 11.86 -7.33
N GLU A 36 30.13 10.98 -6.42
CA GLU A 36 30.92 9.79 -6.75
C GLU A 36 30.07 8.69 -7.41
N ALA A 37 28.78 8.63 -7.08
CA ALA A 37 27.84 7.74 -7.75
C ALA A 37 27.64 8.13 -9.22
N ARG A 38 27.48 9.43 -9.52
CA ARG A 38 27.31 9.94 -10.89
C ARG A 38 28.45 9.53 -11.81
N SER A 39 29.70 9.83 -11.43
CA SER A 39 30.87 9.54 -12.28
C SER A 39 31.01 8.04 -12.57
N ARG A 40 30.82 7.18 -11.56
CA ARG A 40 30.87 5.72 -11.73
C ARG A 40 29.74 5.19 -12.62
N ILE A 41 28.53 5.73 -12.50
CA ILE A 41 27.38 5.31 -13.30
C ILE A 41 27.60 5.70 -14.77
N ILE A 42 28.04 6.93 -15.05
CA ILE A 42 28.30 7.37 -16.44
C ILE A 42 29.39 6.51 -17.09
N ASP A 43 30.47 6.20 -16.37
CA ASP A 43 31.52 5.28 -16.84
C ASP A 43 31.03 3.85 -17.05
N THR A 44 30.03 3.41 -16.29
CA THR A 44 29.40 2.10 -16.51
C THR A 44 28.48 2.14 -17.73
N LEU A 45 27.68 3.21 -17.87
CA LEU A 45 26.77 3.42 -19.00
C LEU A 45 27.55 3.53 -20.32
N SER A 46 28.72 4.16 -20.34
CA SER A 46 29.56 4.23 -21.55
C SER A 46 30.03 2.87 -22.07
N ARG A 47 29.96 1.83 -21.23
CA ARG A 47 30.30 0.44 -21.58
C ARG A 47 29.08 -0.42 -21.92
N CYS A 48 27.86 0.10 -21.75
CA CYS A 48 26.62 -0.60 -22.14
C CYS A 48 26.27 -0.30 -23.62
N VAL A 49 25.75 -1.29 -24.33
CA VAL A 49 25.64 -1.27 -25.81
C VAL A 49 24.33 -0.66 -26.33
N ASP A 50 23.42 -0.23 -25.44
CA ASP A 50 22.02 -0.02 -25.79
C ASP A 50 21.60 1.46 -25.95
N PHE A 51 22.53 2.41 -25.83
CA PHE A 51 22.18 3.83 -25.84
C PHE A 51 23.32 4.70 -26.40
N GLY A 52 22.95 5.73 -27.16
CA GLY A 52 23.88 6.61 -27.88
C GLY A 52 24.83 7.40 -26.96
N ASP A 53 24.33 8.48 -26.35
CA ASP A 53 25.12 9.29 -25.42
C ASP A 53 24.84 8.90 -23.94
N PRO A 54 25.85 8.42 -23.19
CA PRO A 54 25.69 8.04 -21.78
C PRO A 54 25.24 9.18 -20.87
N GLU A 55 25.68 10.41 -21.14
CA GLU A 55 25.32 11.59 -20.35
C GLU A 55 23.85 11.97 -20.56
N GLN A 56 23.42 12.04 -21.83
CA GLN A 56 22.02 12.25 -22.18
C GLN A 56 21.13 11.14 -21.60
N HIS A 57 21.56 9.87 -21.68
CA HIS A 57 20.80 8.76 -21.11
C HIS A 57 20.69 8.87 -19.59
N PHE A 58 21.79 9.18 -18.88
CA PHE A 58 21.77 9.42 -17.43
C PHE A 58 20.80 10.55 -17.04
N ASN A 59 20.82 11.66 -17.79
CA ASN A 59 19.91 12.78 -17.56
C ASN A 59 18.44 12.40 -17.82
N LYS A 60 18.17 11.59 -18.86
CA LYS A 60 16.83 11.03 -19.11
C LYS A 60 16.37 10.17 -17.93
N LEU A 61 17.21 9.28 -17.39
CA LEU A 61 16.87 8.48 -16.20
C LEU A 61 16.57 9.36 -14.97
N LYS A 62 17.36 10.43 -14.75
CA LYS A 62 17.07 11.39 -13.67
C LYS A 62 15.75 12.13 -13.90
N ALA A 63 15.43 12.50 -15.14
CA ALA A 63 14.15 13.13 -15.48
C ALA A 63 12.96 12.20 -15.20
N ILE A 64 13.04 10.92 -15.58
CA ILE A 64 12.02 9.90 -15.26
C ILE A 64 11.80 9.83 -13.75
N ARG A 65 12.87 9.78 -12.94
CA ARG A 65 12.75 9.76 -11.46
C ARG A 65 12.10 11.03 -10.92
N LYS A 66 12.45 12.18 -11.50
CA LYS A 66 11.90 13.48 -11.09
C LYS A 66 10.40 13.55 -11.39
N GLU A 67 10.01 13.30 -12.64
CA GLU A 67 8.61 13.20 -13.07
C GLU A 67 7.86 12.16 -12.23
N PHE A 68 8.54 11.07 -11.84
CA PHE A 68 7.92 10.05 -11.00
C PHE A 68 7.49 10.58 -9.64
N ASN A 69 8.33 11.41 -9.02
CA ASN A 69 8.14 11.95 -7.68
C ASN A 69 7.25 13.20 -7.63
N GLU A 70 7.02 13.87 -8.76
CA GLU A 70 6.28 15.15 -8.82
C GLU A 70 4.77 14.97 -9.02
N ASP A 71 4.28 13.74 -9.10
CA ASP A 71 2.85 13.39 -9.20
C ASP A 71 2.20 13.30 -7.80
N PRO A 72 1.36 14.27 -7.39
CA PRO A 72 0.77 14.28 -6.06
C PRO A 72 -0.17 13.10 -5.81
N ALA A 73 -0.95 12.68 -6.81
CA ALA A 73 -1.90 11.58 -6.68
C ALA A 73 -1.17 10.25 -6.47
N ARG A 74 -0.05 10.06 -7.18
CA ARG A 74 0.82 8.89 -6.96
C ARG A 74 1.47 8.90 -5.59
N ASN A 75 1.95 10.06 -5.13
CA ASN A 75 2.56 10.16 -3.81
C ASN A 75 1.57 9.84 -2.70
N GLU A 76 0.34 10.34 -2.78
CA GLU A 76 -0.74 10.01 -1.84
C GLU A 76 -1.05 8.50 -1.84
N LEU A 77 -1.17 7.89 -3.03
CA LEU A 77 -1.34 6.45 -3.16
C LEU A 77 -0.18 5.67 -2.52
N LEU A 78 1.07 6.10 -2.75
CA LEU A 78 2.26 5.46 -2.18
C LEU A 78 2.32 5.56 -0.65
N GLU A 79 1.89 6.68 -0.05
CA GLU A 79 1.84 6.80 1.40
C GLU A 79 0.83 5.82 2.01
N ILE A 80 -0.36 5.70 1.42
CA ILE A 80 -1.34 4.69 1.86
C ILE A 80 -0.78 3.27 1.69
N LEU A 81 -0.17 2.97 0.54
CA LEU A 81 0.43 1.66 0.27
C LEU A 81 1.54 1.30 1.28
N LYS A 82 2.38 2.26 1.67
CA LYS A 82 3.41 2.06 2.70
C LYS A 82 2.79 1.77 4.07
N VAL A 83 1.70 2.46 4.41
CA VAL A 83 0.98 2.21 5.66
C VAL A 83 0.37 0.82 5.62
N ILE A 84 -0.38 0.44 4.60
CA ILE A 84 -1.04 -0.89 4.58
C ILE A 84 -0.08 -2.05 4.32
N GLY A 85 1.15 -1.79 3.82
CA GLY A 85 2.21 -2.77 3.54
C GLY A 85 2.83 -3.46 4.76
N ASN A 86 2.09 -3.57 5.86
CA ASN A 86 2.46 -4.31 7.06
C ASN A 86 1.39 -5.36 7.36
N PRO A 87 1.76 -6.61 7.68
CA PRO A 87 0.82 -7.71 7.84
C PRO A 87 -0.23 -7.47 8.93
N ASP A 88 0.15 -6.89 10.06
CA ASP A 88 -0.79 -6.62 11.17
C ASP A 88 -1.80 -5.55 10.78
N ARG A 89 -1.33 -4.45 10.15
CA ARG A 89 -2.22 -3.36 9.69
C ARG A 89 -3.16 -3.82 8.58
N PHE A 90 -2.66 -4.64 7.66
CA PHE A 90 -3.50 -5.24 6.62
C PHE A 90 -4.60 -6.11 7.24
N LEU A 91 -4.25 -6.97 8.20
CA LEU A 91 -5.21 -7.79 8.93
C LEU A 91 -6.23 -6.94 9.71
N LEU A 92 -5.80 -5.86 10.36
CA LEU A 92 -6.71 -4.92 11.04
C LEU A 92 -7.75 -4.32 10.07
N LEU A 93 -7.33 -3.90 8.87
CA LEU A 93 -8.25 -3.38 7.87
C LEU A 93 -9.27 -4.42 7.41
N ASP A 94 -8.82 -5.65 7.16
CA ASP A 94 -9.69 -6.75 6.74
C ASP A 94 -10.78 -7.07 7.79
N VAL A 95 -10.39 -7.20 9.05
CA VAL A 95 -11.33 -7.57 10.13
C VAL A 95 -12.27 -6.43 10.52
N LEU A 96 -11.82 -5.18 10.35
CA LEU A 96 -12.65 -3.97 10.52
C LEU A 96 -13.60 -3.74 9.34
N GLY A 97 -13.28 -4.27 8.16
CA GLY A 97 -14.18 -4.26 7.01
C GLY A 97 -15.43 -5.12 7.20
N GLN A 98 -15.35 -6.11 8.08
CA GLN A 98 -16.48 -6.98 8.42
C GLN A 98 -17.38 -6.35 9.49
N GLN A 99 -16.78 -5.79 10.54
CA GLN A 99 -17.49 -5.12 11.62
C GLN A 99 -16.54 -4.23 12.43
N ASP A 100 -17.11 -3.23 13.10
CA ASP A 100 -16.41 -2.42 14.09
C ASP A 100 -15.98 -3.27 15.30
N ARG A 101 -14.77 -3.05 15.80
CA ARG A 101 -14.18 -3.85 16.91
C ARG A 101 -13.58 -2.97 17.99
N CYS A 102 -13.62 -3.42 19.25
CA CYS A 102 -12.87 -2.77 20.33
C CYS A 102 -11.37 -3.06 20.22
N VAL A 103 -10.53 -2.19 20.78
CA VAL A 103 -9.08 -2.43 20.89
C VAL A 103 -8.77 -3.78 21.55
N CYS A 104 -9.56 -4.18 22.55
CA CYS A 104 -9.45 -5.48 23.21
C CYS A 104 -9.58 -6.69 22.27
N GLU A 105 -10.53 -6.66 21.34
CA GLU A 105 -10.69 -7.71 20.32
C GLU A 105 -9.52 -7.73 19.36
N LEU A 106 -9.02 -6.54 18.98
CA LEU A 106 -7.90 -6.40 18.05
C LEU A 106 -6.57 -6.86 18.66
N GLU A 107 -6.37 -6.63 19.96
CA GLU A 107 -5.25 -7.20 20.74
C GLU A 107 -5.27 -8.73 20.73
N ALA A 108 -6.43 -9.33 21.02
CA ALA A 108 -6.59 -10.77 20.99
C ALA A 108 -6.34 -11.34 19.58
N LEU A 109 -6.85 -10.66 18.55
CA LEU A 109 -6.72 -11.07 17.15
C LEU A 109 -5.27 -11.03 16.65
N LEU A 110 -4.52 -9.98 17.00
CA LEU A 110 -3.13 -9.85 16.62
C LEU A 110 -2.18 -10.64 17.53
N SER A 111 -2.64 -11.12 18.69
CA SER A 111 -1.79 -11.69 19.74
C SER A 111 -0.65 -10.75 20.13
N LYS A 112 -0.95 -9.45 20.25
CA LYS A 112 0.01 -8.36 20.53
C LYS A 112 -0.46 -7.52 21.69
N SER A 113 0.48 -6.82 22.32
CA SER A 113 0.18 -5.92 23.43
C SER A 113 -0.63 -4.70 22.96
N GLN A 114 -1.44 -4.16 23.86
CA GLN A 114 -2.20 -2.94 23.62
C GLN A 114 -1.38 -1.78 23.03
N PRO A 115 -0.17 -1.45 23.52
CA PRO A 115 0.62 -0.36 22.95
C PRO A 115 0.99 -0.59 21.48
N THR A 116 1.29 -1.84 21.09
CA THR A 116 1.60 -2.19 19.71
C THR A 116 0.38 -2.07 18.81
N VAL A 117 -0.78 -2.58 19.26
CA VAL A 117 -2.02 -2.48 18.49
C VAL A 117 -2.46 -1.02 18.34
N SER A 118 -2.39 -0.23 19.41
CA SER A 118 -2.68 1.20 19.34
C SER A 118 -1.71 1.97 18.44
N HIS A 119 -0.44 1.59 18.39
CA HIS A 119 0.49 2.18 17.43
C HIS A 119 0.09 1.87 15.98
N HIS A 120 -0.31 0.63 15.68
CA HIS A 120 -0.82 0.27 14.35
C HIS A 120 -2.10 1.03 13.98
N LEU A 121 -3.04 1.14 14.93
CA LEU A 121 -4.28 1.91 14.74
C LEU A 121 -4.01 3.40 14.56
N GLY A 122 -3.04 3.96 15.29
CA GLY A 122 -2.62 5.35 15.14
C GLY A 122 -2.08 5.64 13.74
N LEU A 123 -1.21 4.78 13.20
CA LEU A 123 -0.71 4.93 11.82
C LEU A 123 -1.82 4.81 10.77
N LEU A 124 -2.80 3.93 11.00
CA LEU A 124 -3.97 3.80 10.12
C LEU A 124 -4.90 5.02 10.22
N GLU A 125 -5.02 5.61 11.41
CA GLU A 125 -5.84 6.80 11.68
C GLU A 125 -5.19 8.06 11.10
N GLU A 126 -3.86 8.20 11.21
CA GLU A 126 -3.07 9.24 10.53
C GLU A 126 -3.20 9.16 9.01
N ALA A 127 -3.27 7.95 8.45
CA ALA A 127 -3.56 7.73 7.04
C ALA A 127 -5.05 7.90 6.67
N GLY A 128 -5.91 8.22 7.63
CA GLY A 128 -7.34 8.41 7.43
C GLY A 128 -8.11 7.15 7.03
N LEU A 129 -7.55 5.95 7.27
CA LEU A 129 -8.14 4.66 6.88
C LEU A 129 -9.10 4.12 7.94
N VAL A 130 -8.85 4.46 9.20
CA VAL A 130 -9.70 4.08 10.34
C VAL A 130 -10.00 5.30 11.19
N GLN A 131 -11.05 5.20 12.00
CA GLN A 131 -11.42 6.22 12.98
C GLN A 131 -11.78 5.58 14.31
N GLY A 132 -11.29 6.16 15.41
CA GLY A 132 -11.58 5.71 16.76
C GLY A 132 -12.75 6.46 17.42
N TRP A 133 -13.59 5.76 18.19
CA TRP A 133 -14.56 6.40 19.09
C TRP A 133 -14.69 5.62 20.40
N LYS A 134 -15.16 6.29 21.45
CA LYS A 134 -15.41 5.63 22.73
C LYS A 134 -16.83 5.08 22.82
N LYS A 135 -16.94 3.84 23.29
CA LYS A 135 -18.20 3.20 23.67
C LYS A 135 -18.05 2.63 25.09
N GLY A 136 -18.59 3.36 26.07
CA GLY A 136 -18.36 3.05 27.48
C GLY A 136 -16.88 3.20 27.85
N LYS A 137 -16.27 2.13 28.36
CA LYS A 137 -14.86 2.12 28.78
C LYS A 137 -13.89 1.79 27.64
N PHE A 138 -14.38 1.32 26.50
CA PHE A 138 -13.55 0.81 25.41
C PHE A 138 -13.53 1.77 24.23
N THR A 139 -12.38 1.86 23.56
CA THR A 139 -12.27 2.50 22.25
C THR A 139 -12.57 1.45 21.18
N HIS A 140 -13.42 1.82 20.23
CA HIS A 140 -13.75 1.05 19.05
C HIS A 140 -13.19 1.73 17.81
N TYR A 141 -12.91 0.92 16.78
CA TYR A 141 -12.44 1.38 15.49
C TYR A 141 -13.35 0.88 14.37
N SER A 142 -13.46 1.68 13.31
CA SER A 142 -14.23 1.44 12.09
C SER A 142 -13.42 1.96 10.92
N LEU A 143 -13.72 1.44 9.73
CA LEU A 143 -13.13 1.92 8.49
C LEU A 143 -13.73 3.27 8.06
N VAL A 144 -12.87 4.16 7.56
CA VAL A 144 -13.30 5.41 6.93
C VAL A 144 -13.60 5.13 5.45
N LYS A 145 -14.89 4.90 5.16
CA LYS A 145 -15.37 4.46 3.83
C LYS A 145 -15.00 5.42 2.71
N SER A 146 -15.00 6.74 2.96
CA SER A 146 -14.65 7.74 1.94
C SER A 146 -13.19 7.61 1.51
N THR A 147 -12.26 7.53 2.46
CA THR A 147 -10.82 7.39 2.17
C THR A 147 -10.54 6.10 1.42
N LEU A 148 -11.14 4.98 1.85
CA LEU A 148 -10.97 3.69 1.18
C LEU A 148 -11.53 3.68 -0.24
N LYS A 149 -12.64 4.39 -0.48
CA LYS A 149 -13.20 4.54 -1.83
C LYS A 149 -12.22 5.30 -2.73
N SER A 150 -11.73 6.46 -2.28
CA SER A 150 -10.74 7.25 -3.03
C SER A 150 -9.45 6.45 -3.30
N PHE A 151 -8.96 5.73 -2.29
CA PHE A 151 -7.81 4.84 -2.43
C PHE A 151 -8.05 3.75 -3.48
N THR A 152 -9.21 3.09 -3.45
CA THR A 152 -9.55 2.02 -4.39
C THR A 152 -9.63 2.54 -5.82
N GLU A 153 -10.22 3.73 -6.03
CA GLU A 153 -10.27 4.40 -7.34
C GLU A 153 -8.86 4.71 -7.85
N ALA A 154 -8.03 5.39 -7.05
CA ALA A 154 -6.65 5.72 -7.43
C ALA A 154 -5.79 4.47 -7.69
N PHE A 155 -5.95 3.42 -6.88
CA PHE A 155 -5.25 2.16 -7.07
C PHE A 155 -5.69 1.46 -8.36
N ASN A 156 -6.99 1.44 -8.66
CA ASN A 156 -7.51 0.85 -9.90
C ASN A 156 -7.05 1.62 -11.14
N ASP A 157 -6.99 2.95 -11.08
CA ASP A 157 -6.45 3.78 -12.15
C ASP A 157 -4.97 3.44 -12.41
N TRP A 158 -4.18 3.31 -11.33
CA TRP A 158 -2.78 2.89 -11.43
C TRP A 158 -2.63 1.48 -12.01
N ILE A 159 -3.41 0.49 -11.54
CA ILE A 159 -3.41 -0.87 -12.08
C ILE A 159 -3.78 -0.88 -13.58
N SER A 160 -4.79 -0.09 -13.96
CA SER A 160 -5.23 0.02 -15.35
C SER A 160 -4.14 0.58 -16.25
N SER A 161 -3.32 1.52 -15.77
CA SER A 161 -2.17 2.04 -16.49
C SER A 161 -1.11 0.95 -16.79
N MET A 162 -0.98 -0.05 -15.89
CA MET A 162 -0.05 -1.17 -16.05
C MET A 162 -0.57 -2.25 -17.00
N ARG A 163 -1.88 -2.34 -17.26
CA ARG A 163 -2.44 -3.37 -18.17
C ARG A 163 -1.84 -3.28 -19.58
N ASN A 164 -1.40 -2.09 -19.98
CA ASN A 164 -0.64 -1.85 -21.21
C ASN A 164 0.68 -2.65 -21.30
N TRP A 165 1.23 -3.12 -20.18
CA TRP A 165 2.46 -3.94 -20.16
C TRP A 165 2.24 -5.39 -20.55
N PHE A 166 1.00 -5.88 -20.42
CA PHE A 166 0.65 -7.26 -20.77
C PHE A 166 0.10 -7.38 -22.20
N GLY A 167 0.01 -6.28 -22.94
CA GLY A 167 -0.53 -6.26 -24.30
C GLY A 167 -2.05 -6.51 -24.38
N GLU A 168 -2.75 -6.41 -23.25
CA GLU A 168 -4.19 -6.62 -23.14
C GLU A 168 -4.93 -5.28 -23.26
N THR A 169 -5.21 -4.86 -24.50
CA THR A 169 -6.12 -3.74 -24.80
C THR A 169 -7.55 -4.22 -24.95
#